data_AF-A0A8J5CRY4-F1
#
_entry.id   AF-A0A8J5CRY4-F1
#
_cell.length_a   1.000
_cell.length_b   1.000
_cell.length_c   1.000
_cell.angle_alpha   90.00
_cell.angle_beta   90.00
_cell.angle_gamma   90.00
#
_symmetry.space_group_name_H-M   'P 1'
#
loop_
_entity.id
_entity.type
_entity.pdbx_description
1 polymer ?
#
loop_
_entity_poly.entity_id
_entity_poly.type
_entity_poly.pdbx_seq_one_letter_code
_entity_poly.pdbx_strand_id
1 'polypeptide(L)'
;MRVAPTGTGPPTMASMTRTSRYCRSFCKVMKPLANCLDRLQTEENAYLGVLLPTLTLMRVALERMEEARGDQALTYAKPLVRALLRQEGNKGGFNNRFSAMFKDLDLLMASALHPNYGMTTFNSVAPNMKEESSRGL
;
A
#
# COMPACT_ATOMS: atom_id res chain seq x y z
N MET A 1 55.78 0.90 -5.27
CA MET A 1 54.42 1.26 -5.74
C MET A 1 53.49 0.08 -5.51
N ARG A 2 52.65 0.11 -4.47
CA ARG A 2 51.53 -0.84 -4.29
C ARG A 2 50.26 0.00 -4.17
N VAL A 3 49.40 -0.09 -5.18
CA VAL A 3 48.09 0.55 -5.21
C VAL A 3 47.15 -0.29 -4.36
N ALA A 4 46.52 0.32 -3.36
CA ALA A 4 45.51 -0.31 -2.51
C ALA A 4 44.18 -0.42 -3.27
N PRO A 5 43.45 -1.54 -3.16
CA PRO A 5 42.14 -1.69 -3.81
C PRO A 5 41.08 -0.88 -3.06
N THR A 6 40.43 0.05 -3.76
CA THR A 6 39.24 0.76 -3.32
C THR A 6 38.07 -0.22 -3.25
N GLY A 7 37.69 -0.62 -2.03
CA GLY A 7 36.52 -1.44 -1.77
C GLY A 7 35.23 -0.63 -1.93
N THR A 8 34.67 -0.59 -3.14
CA THR A 8 33.29 -0.13 -3.39
C THR A 8 32.33 -1.30 -3.21
N GLY A 9 32.13 -1.72 -1.95
CA GLY A 9 30.99 -2.56 -1.56
C GLY A 9 29.81 -1.69 -1.14
N PRO A 10 28.55 -2.12 -1.29
CA PRO A 10 27.41 -1.40 -0.76
C PRO A 10 27.59 -1.22 0.76
N PRO A 11 27.34 -0.02 1.32
CA PRO A 11 27.63 0.26 2.71
C PRO A 11 26.82 -0.67 3.63
N THR A 12 27.52 -1.51 4.37
CA THR A 12 26.98 -2.32 5.46
C THR A 12 26.29 -1.42 6.48
N MET A 13 25.09 -1.82 6.94
CA MET A 13 24.16 -1.00 7.76
C MET A 13 24.77 -0.37 9.03
N ALA A 14 25.94 -0.84 9.47
CA ALA A 14 26.67 -0.30 10.61
C ALA A 14 27.18 1.14 10.42
N SER A 15 27.45 1.59 9.18
CA SER A 15 28.06 2.92 8.91
C SER A 15 27.06 4.05 8.63
N MET A 16 25.76 3.75 8.43
CA MET A 16 24.75 4.77 8.14
C MET A 16 24.39 5.60 9.37
N THR A 17 24.53 6.92 9.24
CA THR A 17 24.08 7.93 10.21
C THR A 17 22.59 7.75 10.54
N ARG A 18 22.19 8.11 11.78
CA ARG A 18 20.81 7.96 12.27
C ARG A 18 19.77 8.63 11.36
N THR A 19 20.12 9.76 10.75
CA THR A 19 19.28 10.48 9.78
C THR A 19 19.05 9.67 8.50
N SER A 20 20.11 9.05 7.97
CA SER A 20 20.02 8.18 6.78
C SER A 20 19.08 6.99 7.00
N ARG A 21 19.12 6.40 8.21
CA ARG A 21 18.19 5.33 8.60
C ARG A 21 16.74 5.82 8.65
N TYR A 22 16.48 6.99 9.23
CA TYR A 22 15.15 7.60 9.25
C TYR A 22 14.61 7.91 7.85
N CYS A 23 15.41 8.53 6.97
CA CYS A 23 14.98 8.84 5.60
C CYS A 23 14.61 7.56 4.84
N ARG A 24 15.39 6.49 5.01
CA ARG A 24 15.08 5.18 4.40
C ARG A 24 13.75 4.62 4.91
N SER A 25 13.51 4.68 6.21
CA SER A 25 12.24 4.29 6.83
C SER A 25 11.06 5.12 6.30
N PHE A 26 11.23 6.42 6.20
CA PHE A 26 10.23 7.35 5.68
C PHE A 26 9.87 7.02 4.23
N CYS A 27 10.87 6.89 3.34
CA CYS A 27 10.63 6.54 1.95
C CYS A 27 9.91 5.19 1.82
N LYS A 28 10.22 4.22 2.68
CA LYS A 28 9.54 2.92 2.70
C LYS A 28 8.05 3.05 3.03
N VAL A 29 7.69 3.87 4.03
CA VAL A 29 6.30 4.12 4.42
C VAL A 29 5.54 4.94 3.38
N MET A 30 6.20 5.87 2.70
CA MET A 30 5.58 6.70 1.66
C MET A 30 5.45 6.00 0.32
N LYS A 31 6.19 4.92 0.07
CA LYS A 31 6.18 4.20 -1.22
C LYS A 31 4.78 3.71 -1.64
N PRO A 32 3.93 3.11 -0.77
CA PRO A 32 2.56 2.77 -1.13
C PRO A 32 1.72 3.98 -1.56
N LEU A 33 1.93 5.14 -0.92
CA LEU A 33 1.24 6.38 -1.28
C LEU A 33 1.72 6.91 -2.62
N ALA A 34 3.04 6.93 -2.86
CA ALA A 34 3.61 7.30 -4.15
C ALA A 34 3.08 6.40 -5.28
N ASN A 35 3.15 5.08 -5.11
CA ASN A 35 2.61 4.13 -6.08
C ASN A 35 1.11 4.31 -6.33
N CYS A 36 0.33 4.67 -5.30
CA CYS A 36 -1.09 4.98 -5.44
C CYS A 36 -1.29 6.21 -6.32
N LEU A 37 -0.55 7.28 -6.06
CA LEU A 37 -0.60 8.51 -6.85
C LEU A 37 -0.15 8.26 -8.29
N ASP A 38 0.95 7.54 -8.51
CA ASP A 38 1.44 7.20 -9.85
C ASP A 38 0.37 6.45 -10.67
N ARG A 39 -0.36 5.53 -10.03
CA ARG A 39 -1.45 4.78 -10.68
C ARG A 39 -2.70 5.62 -10.95
N LEU A 40 -3.00 6.60 -10.09
CA LEU A 40 -4.17 7.47 -10.27
C LEU A 40 -3.90 8.64 -11.22
N GLN A 41 -2.65 9.07 -11.34
CA GLN A 41 -2.24 10.23 -12.14
C GLN A 41 -1.77 9.86 -13.55
N THR A 42 -1.51 8.57 -13.82
CA THR A 42 -1.19 8.12 -15.18
C THR A 42 -2.42 8.20 -16.08
N GLU A 43 -2.21 8.65 -17.32
CA GLU A 43 -3.27 8.78 -18.32
C GLU A 43 -3.89 7.43 -18.69
N GLU A 44 -3.10 6.35 -18.64
CA GLU A 44 -3.56 4.98 -18.92
C GLU A 44 -4.63 4.47 -17.94
N ASN A 45 -4.74 5.08 -16.76
CA ASN A 45 -5.68 4.70 -15.70
C ASN A 45 -6.63 5.84 -15.31
N ALA A 46 -6.82 6.82 -16.20
CA ALA A 46 -7.67 7.99 -15.97
C ALA A 46 -9.18 7.67 -16.09
N TYR A 47 -9.64 6.61 -15.42
CA TYR A 47 -11.04 6.24 -15.36
C TYR A 47 -11.46 5.87 -13.94
N LEU A 48 -12.74 6.10 -13.64
CA LEU A 48 -13.28 6.09 -12.29
C LEU A 48 -13.16 4.72 -11.58
N GLY A 49 -13.21 3.64 -12.36
CA GLY A 49 -13.18 2.27 -11.86
C GLY A 49 -11.85 1.81 -11.24
N VAL A 50 -10.75 2.54 -11.41
CA VAL A 50 -9.45 2.24 -10.76
C VAL A 50 -9.31 2.92 -9.40
N LEU A 51 -10.16 3.91 -9.08
CA LEU A 51 -10.02 4.73 -7.87
C LEU A 51 -10.12 3.91 -6.58
N LEU A 52 -11.25 3.25 -6.33
CA LEU A 52 -11.46 2.49 -5.09
C LEU A 52 -10.51 1.29 -4.95
N PRO A 53 -10.23 0.50 -6.01
CA PRO A 53 -9.25 -0.57 -5.95
C PRO A 53 -7.84 -0.09 -5.59
N THR A 54 -7.41 1.05 -6.14
CA THR A 54 -6.07 1.60 -5.89
C THR A 54 -5.95 2.16 -4.47
N LEU A 55 -6.98 2.87 -3.98
CA LEU A 55 -7.05 3.31 -2.59
C LEU A 55 -7.07 2.14 -1.60
N THR A 56 -7.78 1.05 -1.95
CA THR A 56 -7.83 -0.17 -1.15
C THR A 56 -6.45 -0.83 -1.07
N LEU A 57 -5.73 -0.94 -2.19
CA LEU A 57 -4.39 -1.51 -2.22
C LEU A 57 -3.42 -0.70 -1.36
N MET A 58 -3.49 0.63 -1.43
CA MET A 58 -2.69 1.51 -0.58
C MET A 58 -2.99 1.30 0.91
N ARG A 59 -4.27 1.22 1.29
CA ARG A 59 -4.70 0.96 2.67
C ARG A 59 -4.14 -0.37 3.18
N VAL A 60 -4.35 -1.46 2.43
CA VAL A 60 -3.88 -2.81 2.82
C VAL A 60 -2.35 -2.84 2.93
N ALA A 61 -1.63 -2.14 2.05
CA ALA A 61 -0.17 -2.06 2.14
C ALA A 61 0.30 -1.34 3.42
N LEU A 62 -0.39 -0.28 3.82
CA LEU A 62 -0.11 0.44 5.06
C LEU A 62 -0.50 -0.39 6.31
N GLU A 63 -1.64 -1.09 6.30
CA GLU A 63 -2.07 -1.98 7.39
C GLU A 63 -1.05 -3.10 7.63
N ARG A 64 -0.58 -3.76 6.54
CA ARG A 64 0.49 -4.76 6.61
C ARG A 64 1.80 -4.19 7.18
N MET A 65 2.09 -2.93 6.90
CA MET A 65 3.24 -2.23 7.47
C MET A 65 3.05 -1.99 8.97
N GLU A 66 1.85 -1.64 9.43
CA GLU A 66 1.57 -1.48 10.87
C GLU A 66 1.73 -2.80 11.65
N GLU A 67 1.27 -3.91 11.06
CA GLU A 67 1.32 -5.25 11.66
C GLU A 67 2.72 -5.88 11.70
N ALA A 68 3.65 -5.39 10.86
CA ALA A 68 5.01 -5.91 10.78
C ALA A 68 5.81 -5.65 12.07
N ARG A 69 5.80 -6.63 13.01
CA ARG A 69 6.46 -6.51 14.32
C ARG A 69 7.98 -6.69 14.33
N GLY A 70 8.61 -7.11 13.22
CA GLY A 70 10.04 -7.46 13.18
C GLY A 70 10.96 -6.48 12.44
N ASP A 71 10.44 -5.46 11.78
CA ASP A 71 11.27 -4.60 10.92
C ASP A 71 11.80 -3.37 11.68
N GLN A 72 13.09 -3.43 12.04
CA GLN A 72 13.80 -2.32 12.69
C GLN A 72 13.77 -1.03 11.84
N ALA A 73 13.68 -1.15 10.52
CA ALA A 73 13.51 0.02 9.66
C ALA A 73 12.15 0.68 9.89
N LEU A 74 11.10 -0.07 10.20
CA LEU A 74 9.79 0.52 10.44
C LEU A 74 9.66 1.13 11.84
N THR A 75 10.46 0.70 12.82
CA THR A 75 10.38 1.19 14.21
C THR A 75 10.39 2.71 14.32
N TYR A 76 11.21 3.40 13.50
CA TYR A 76 11.28 4.87 13.50
C TYR A 76 10.08 5.56 12.83
N ALA A 77 9.42 4.90 11.88
CA ALA A 77 8.35 5.47 11.06
C ALA A 77 6.96 4.90 11.38
N LYS A 78 6.82 4.05 12.40
CA LYS A 78 5.52 3.57 12.92
C LYS A 78 4.54 4.71 13.24
N PRO A 79 4.95 5.84 13.85
CA PRO A 79 4.04 6.98 14.06
C PRO A 79 3.49 7.56 12.75
N LEU A 80 4.25 7.50 11.65
CA LEU A 80 3.81 7.97 10.34
C LEU A 80 2.80 7.01 9.72
N VAL A 81 3.06 5.69 9.75
CA VAL A 81 2.08 4.68 9.29
C VAL A 81 0.77 4.86 10.04
N ARG A 82 0.85 5.04 11.36
CA ARG A 82 -0.29 5.41 12.19
C ARG A 82 -0.90 6.74 11.75
N ALA A 83 -0.18 7.84 11.56
CA ALA A 83 -0.80 9.09 11.12
C ALA A 83 -1.57 8.95 9.79
N LEU A 84 -1.08 8.10 8.87
CA LEU A 84 -1.73 7.81 7.60
C LEU A 84 -3.00 6.95 7.76
N LEU A 85 -2.97 5.93 8.64
CA LEU A 85 -4.06 4.99 8.87
C LEU A 85 -5.05 5.38 9.97
N ARG A 86 -4.55 5.93 11.08
CA ARG A 86 -5.07 5.70 12.44
C ARG A 86 -6.48 6.21 12.59
N GLN A 87 -7.34 5.22 12.80
CA GLN A 87 -8.62 5.27 13.50
C GLN A 87 -8.38 5.32 15.01
N GLU A 88 -8.30 6.50 15.60
CA GLU A 88 -8.69 6.70 17.00
C GLU A 88 -9.48 8.02 17.02
N GLY A 89 -10.79 7.95 17.29
CA GLY A 89 -11.65 9.13 17.33
C GLY A 89 -12.06 9.74 15.98
N ASN A 90 -12.18 8.94 14.90
CA ASN A 90 -12.79 9.33 13.63
C ASN A 90 -12.04 10.45 12.83
N LYS A 91 -10.73 10.64 13.04
CA LYS A 91 -9.90 11.65 12.35
C LYS A 91 -8.60 11.09 11.76
N GLY A 92 -8.66 9.94 11.09
CA GLY A 92 -7.50 9.38 10.37
C GLY A 92 -7.30 10.04 9.00
N GLY A 93 -6.05 10.17 8.52
CA GLY A 93 -5.77 10.78 7.21
C GLY A 93 -6.46 10.07 6.05
N PHE A 94 -6.40 8.74 6.01
CA PHE A 94 -7.08 7.95 4.98
C PHE A 94 -8.61 8.02 5.11
N ASN A 95 -9.17 7.66 6.27
CA ASN A 95 -10.62 7.61 6.45
C ASN A 95 -11.27 8.99 6.31
N ASN A 96 -10.67 10.06 6.82
CA ASN A 96 -11.26 11.40 6.70
C ASN A 96 -11.36 11.85 5.24
N ARG A 97 -10.37 11.50 4.40
CA ARG A 97 -10.34 11.94 3.00
C ARG A 97 -11.11 11.02 2.06
N PHE A 98 -11.08 9.71 2.31
CA PHE A 98 -11.55 8.72 1.34
C PHE A 98 -12.75 7.91 1.81
N SER A 99 -13.16 7.95 3.09
CA SER A 99 -14.27 7.10 3.57
C SER A 99 -15.60 7.38 2.88
N ALA A 100 -15.87 8.64 2.51
CA ALA A 100 -17.07 9.01 1.77
C ALA A 100 -17.10 8.38 0.37
N MET A 101 -15.94 8.26 -0.28
CA MET A 101 -15.81 7.67 -1.63
C MET A 101 -16.19 6.19 -1.65
N PHE A 102 -15.94 5.46 -0.56
CA PHE A 102 -16.34 4.05 -0.44
C PHE A 102 -17.85 3.85 -0.24
N LYS A 103 -18.63 4.93 -0.06
CA LYS A 103 -20.10 4.90 0.06
C LYS A 103 -20.80 5.41 -1.21
N ASP A 104 -20.04 5.95 -2.15
CA ASP A 104 -20.57 6.48 -3.40
C ASP A 104 -20.90 5.32 -4.36
N LEU A 105 -22.16 5.23 -4.76
CA LEU A 105 -22.66 4.17 -5.62
C LEU A 105 -21.99 4.21 -7.01
N ASP A 106 -21.73 5.40 -7.55
CA ASP A 106 -21.15 5.53 -8.89
C ASP A 106 -19.70 5.03 -8.89
N LEU A 107 -18.94 5.33 -7.82
CA LEU A 107 -17.59 4.82 -7.63
C LEU A 107 -17.57 3.30 -7.46
N LEU A 108 -18.52 2.76 -6.71
CA LEU A 108 -18.65 1.31 -6.50
C LEU A 108 -19.01 0.60 -7.79
N MET A 109 -19.99 1.11 -8.55
CA MET A 109 -20.38 0.54 -9.85
C MET A 109 -19.24 0.63 -10.86
N ALA A 110 -18.58 1.78 -10.98
CA ALA A 110 -17.45 1.95 -11.88
C ALA A 110 -16.33 0.98 -11.56
N SER A 111 -16.06 0.73 -10.26
CA SER A 111 -15.03 -0.22 -9.82
C SER A 111 -15.41 -1.67 -10.11
N ALA A 112 -16.69 -2.03 -9.93
CA ALA A 112 -17.20 -3.38 -10.17
C ALA A 112 -17.29 -3.74 -11.66
N LEU A 113 -17.57 -2.76 -12.52
CA LEU A 113 -17.71 -2.94 -13.97
C LEU A 113 -16.38 -2.89 -14.72
N HIS A 114 -15.29 -2.60 -14.03
CA HIS A 114 -13.99 -2.48 -14.67
C HIS A 114 -13.44 -3.85 -15.11
N PRO A 115 -13.06 -4.04 -16.39
CA PRO A 115 -12.66 -5.35 -16.93
C PRO A 115 -11.50 -6.02 -16.19
N ASN A 116 -10.57 -5.23 -15.62
CA ASN A 116 -9.43 -5.77 -14.85
C ASN A 116 -9.80 -6.22 -13.42
N TYR A 117 -11.04 -5.95 -12.96
CA TYR A 117 -11.50 -6.27 -11.62
C TYR A 117 -12.73 -7.22 -11.60
N GLY A 118 -13.09 -7.78 -12.76
CA GLY A 118 -14.19 -8.72 -12.91
C GLY A 118 -13.97 -10.08 -12.20
N MET A 119 -15.02 -10.92 -12.17
CA MET A 119 -15.00 -12.20 -11.44
C MET A 119 -13.90 -13.18 -11.85
N THR A 120 -13.33 -13.06 -13.05
CA THR A 120 -12.22 -13.89 -13.53
C THR A 120 -10.92 -13.64 -12.76
N THR A 121 -10.61 -12.38 -12.43
CA THR A 121 -9.45 -12.04 -11.59
C THR A 121 -9.70 -12.39 -10.12
N PHE A 122 -10.94 -12.24 -9.64
CA PHE A 122 -11.33 -12.66 -8.30
C PHE A 122 -11.13 -14.16 -8.08
N ASN A 123 -11.56 -14.99 -9.03
CA ASN A 123 -11.39 -16.44 -8.99
C ASN A 123 -9.90 -16.88 -9.06
N SER A 124 -9.05 -16.09 -9.73
CA SER A 124 -7.60 -16.36 -9.77
C SER A 124 -6.89 -16.00 -8.47
N VAL A 125 -7.44 -15.08 -7.66
CA VAL A 125 -6.84 -14.60 -6.40
C VAL A 125 -7.42 -15.33 -5.18
N ALA A 126 -8.66 -15.83 -5.28
CA ALA A 126 -9.33 -16.61 -4.24
C ALA A 126 -9.98 -17.89 -4.84
N PRO A 127 -9.19 -18.95 -5.12
CA PRO A 127 -9.71 -20.19 -5.70
C PRO A 127 -10.68 -20.97 -4.78
N ASN A 128 -10.71 -20.66 -3.48
CA ASN A 128 -11.43 -21.45 -2.46
C ASN A 128 -12.82 -20.93 -2.06
N MET A 129 -13.44 -20.00 -2.80
CA MET A 129 -14.84 -19.62 -2.55
C MET A 129 -15.87 -20.43 -3.37
N LYS A 130 -15.44 -21.47 -4.11
CA LYS A 130 -16.34 -22.33 -4.89
C LYS A 130 -17.06 -23.41 -4.08
N GLU A 131 -16.69 -23.67 -2.82
CA GLU A 131 -17.24 -24.82 -2.07
C GLU A 131 -18.53 -24.56 -1.27
N GLU A 132 -18.93 -23.30 -1.02
CA GLU A 132 -20.12 -23.05 -0.18
C GLU A 132 -21.45 -22.97 -0.96
N SER A 133 -21.43 -22.89 -2.30
CA SER A 133 -22.67 -22.88 -3.09
C SER A 133 -23.20 -24.28 -3.44
N SER A 134 -22.48 -25.36 -3.11
CA SER A 134 -22.88 -26.75 -3.41
C SER A 134 -23.46 -27.51 -2.21
N ARG A 135 -23.63 -26.86 -1.06
CA ARG A 135 -24.25 -27.46 0.16
C ARG A 135 -25.69 -27.00 0.44
N GLY A 136 -26.30 -26.31 -0.51
CA GLY A 136 -27.65 -25.78 -0.39
C GLY A 136 -28.57 -26.20 -1.52
N LEU A 137 -28.63 -27.49 -1.83
CA LEU A 137 -29.75 -28.15 -2.52
C LEU A 137 -29.89 -29.58 -1.98
#